data_AF-D8PPN4-F1
#
_entry.id   AF-D8PPN4-F1
#
_cell.length_a   1.000
_cell.length_b   1.000
_cell.length_c   1.000
_cell.angle_alpha   90.00
_cell.angle_beta   90.00
_cell.angle_gamma   90.00
#
_symmetry.space_group_name_H-M   'P 1'
#
loop_
_entity.id
_entity.type
_entity.pdbx_description
1 polymer ?
#
loop_
_entity_poly.entity_id
_entity_poly.type
_entity_poly.pdbx_seq_one_letter_code
_entity_poly.pdbx_strand_id
1 'polypeptide(L)'
;MGNLGRAGYGASLDGTWPYTYDSCDVGTVANQTKNGLPRAATIDGDKSYDDVLSYQGGQRLSRCTCPGEIHPGPMHSDGTYVGRAAPEIDIFEAQVSPTEGGHVSQSCQWAPYNYAYQWFNTSDNLIIYDDEMTQLNSYMGGVYQQATSAVSLTNQECYQLETGCYAVYGFEYVPGFDDAYITWLNDNQKAWTMKAAGMAADTRVEIGPRPIPEEPLYLIINLGMSRNFGDVDLDHLTFPAVMSIDWIRVYQKADSVNIGCDPPEFPTAAYIAQFPEAYSNPNLTTWVDDYKQTVPKNSFLDEC
;
A
#
# COMPACT_ATOMS: atom_id res chain seq x y z
N MET A 1 1.71 -7.25 1.75
CA MET A 1 2.52 -6.11 2.24
C MET A 1 4.01 -6.41 2.04
N GLY A 2 4.83 -5.41 1.72
CA GLY A 2 6.28 -5.54 1.62
C GLY A 2 6.91 -5.87 2.97
N ASN A 3 7.86 -6.79 2.96
CA ASN A 3 8.43 -7.41 4.17
C ASN A 3 9.40 -6.53 4.97
N LEU A 4 9.85 -5.38 4.46
CA LEU A 4 10.61 -4.40 5.24
C LEU A 4 9.76 -3.73 6.33
N GLY A 5 8.44 -3.87 6.28
CA GLY A 5 7.50 -3.55 7.34
C GLY A 5 6.76 -4.80 7.81
N ARG A 6 6.36 -4.82 9.08
CA ARG A 6 5.57 -5.92 9.66
C ARG A 6 4.26 -5.39 10.21
N ALA A 7 3.15 -5.91 9.67
CA ALA A 7 1.81 -5.54 10.09
C ALA A 7 1.62 -5.76 11.60
N GLY A 8 1.11 -4.73 12.28
CA GLY A 8 0.98 -4.69 13.74
C GLY A 8 2.23 -4.24 14.50
N TYR A 9 3.31 -3.85 13.83
CA TYR A 9 4.55 -3.38 14.44
C TYR A 9 4.93 -2.00 13.90
N GLY A 10 4.40 -0.95 14.55
CA GLY A 10 4.42 0.43 14.03
C GLY A 10 5.82 0.96 13.72
N ALA A 11 6.82 0.72 14.57
CA ALA A 11 8.18 1.19 14.32
C ALA A 11 8.77 0.61 13.02
N SER A 12 8.45 -0.63 12.65
CA SER A 12 8.90 -1.17 11.36
C SER A 12 8.21 -0.48 10.17
N LEU A 13 6.95 -0.09 10.33
CA LEU A 13 6.10 0.53 9.31
C LEU A 13 6.36 2.03 9.12
N ASP A 14 6.78 2.72 10.17
CA ASP A 14 7.02 4.16 10.19
C ASP A 14 8.06 4.60 9.13
N GLY A 15 7.59 5.36 8.14
CA GLY A 15 8.38 5.78 6.98
C GLY A 15 8.67 4.69 5.94
N THR A 16 8.03 3.52 6.03
CA THR A 16 8.14 2.45 5.00
C THR A 16 6.79 2.11 4.39
N TRP A 17 5.72 2.07 5.17
CA TRP A 17 4.37 1.85 4.68
C TRP A 17 3.67 3.20 4.39
N PRO A 18 2.90 3.33 3.30
CA PRO A 18 2.68 2.39 2.20
C PRO A 18 3.55 2.76 0.98
N TYR A 19 4.81 3.14 1.18
CA TYR A 19 5.64 3.62 0.07
C TYR A 19 5.86 2.53 -1.00
N THR A 20 5.84 2.94 -2.26
CA THR A 20 6.40 2.22 -3.41
C THR A 20 6.99 3.27 -4.33
N TYR A 21 8.26 3.60 -4.10
CA TYR A 21 8.84 4.80 -4.67
C TYR A 21 10.36 4.71 -4.78
N ASP A 22 10.85 4.99 -5.99
CA ASP A 22 12.26 4.90 -6.37
C ASP A 22 12.75 6.16 -7.10
N SER A 23 12.25 7.32 -6.65
CA SER A 23 12.68 8.64 -7.11
C SER A 23 13.30 9.42 -5.95
N CYS A 24 14.20 10.36 -6.27
CA CYS A 24 14.77 11.27 -5.29
C CYS A 24 14.24 12.70 -5.51
N ASP A 25 13.15 13.02 -4.84
CA ASP A 25 12.46 14.32 -4.88
C ASP A 25 11.66 14.56 -3.58
N VAL A 26 10.77 15.55 -3.60
CA VAL A 26 9.96 15.97 -2.43
C VAL A 26 9.04 14.85 -1.91
N GLY A 27 8.73 13.84 -2.73
CA GLY A 27 7.95 12.68 -2.30
C GLY A 27 8.62 11.84 -1.22
N THR A 28 9.95 11.97 -1.06
CA THR A 28 10.74 11.21 -0.08
C THR A 28 10.78 11.85 1.31
N VAL A 29 10.27 13.07 1.49
CA VAL A 29 10.41 13.83 2.74
C VAL A 29 9.07 14.03 3.46
N ALA A 30 9.16 14.47 4.72
CA ALA A 30 8.00 14.66 5.59
C ALA A 30 6.91 15.52 4.94
N ASN A 31 5.67 15.06 5.06
CA ASN A 31 4.46 15.69 4.51
C ASN A 31 4.50 15.95 3.00
N GLN A 32 5.44 15.34 2.26
CA GLN A 32 5.74 15.70 0.87
C GLN A 32 6.03 17.20 0.69
N THR A 33 6.73 17.82 1.66
CA THR A 33 7.12 19.23 1.55
C THR A 33 8.53 19.52 2.05
N LYS A 34 9.19 20.49 1.40
CA LYS A 34 10.39 21.16 1.91
C LYS A 34 10.09 22.65 2.02
N ASN A 35 10.14 23.20 3.24
CA ASN A 35 9.79 24.60 3.53
C ASN A 35 8.37 25.00 3.07
N GLY A 36 7.40 24.09 3.19
CA GLY A 36 6.00 24.32 2.79
C GLY A 36 5.75 24.28 1.28
N LEU A 37 6.72 23.83 0.48
CA LEU A 37 6.59 23.61 -0.96
C LEU A 37 6.69 22.12 -1.30
N PRO A 38 5.97 21.65 -2.35
CA PRO A 38 5.07 22.41 -3.21
C PRO A 38 3.77 22.81 -2.50
N ARG A 39 3.25 24.01 -2.82
CA ARG A 39 2.02 24.52 -2.18
C ARG A 39 0.84 23.56 -2.35
N ALA A 40 0.76 22.85 -3.47
CA ALA A 40 -0.29 21.89 -3.76
C ALA A 40 -0.31 20.69 -2.77
N ALA A 41 0.79 20.39 -2.06
CA ALA A 41 0.81 19.36 -1.01
C ALA A 41 0.27 19.87 0.34
N THR A 42 -0.12 21.14 0.42
CA THR A 42 -0.57 21.81 1.65
C THR A 42 -2.00 22.34 1.55
N ILE A 43 -2.72 21.94 0.51
CA ILE A 43 -4.12 22.29 0.22
C ILE A 43 -4.81 21.10 -0.45
N ASP A 44 -6.14 21.10 -0.39
CA ASP A 44 -7.02 20.15 -1.08
C ASP A 44 -6.74 18.67 -0.79
N GLY A 45 -6.00 18.38 0.29
CA GLY A 45 -5.78 17.05 0.83
C GLY A 45 -6.89 16.64 1.78
N ASP A 46 -6.53 16.20 2.99
CA ASP A 46 -7.49 15.71 3.96
C ASP A 46 -8.09 16.86 4.79
N LYS A 47 -9.41 17.05 4.66
CA LYS A 47 -10.15 18.11 5.37
C LYS A 47 -10.14 17.96 6.89
N SER A 48 -9.91 16.76 7.41
CA SER A 48 -9.78 16.53 8.85
C SER A 48 -8.40 16.95 9.40
N TYR A 49 -7.45 17.30 8.52
CA TYR A 49 -6.08 17.66 8.85
C TYR A 49 -5.66 18.95 8.14
N ASP A 50 -6.49 19.98 8.24
CA ASP A 50 -6.21 21.33 7.69
C ASP A 50 -5.87 21.32 6.18
N ASP A 51 -6.51 20.41 5.42
CA ASP A 51 -6.36 20.24 3.97
C ASP A 51 -4.94 19.84 3.51
N VAL A 52 -4.06 19.38 4.40
CA VAL A 52 -2.72 18.90 3.99
C VAL A 52 -2.79 17.56 3.29
N LEU A 53 -1.85 17.31 2.38
CA LEU A 53 -1.82 16.09 1.59
C LEU A 53 -1.30 14.89 2.37
N SER A 54 -0.30 15.08 3.24
CA SER A 54 0.39 13.97 3.90
C SER A 54 0.82 14.30 5.31
N TYR A 55 0.74 13.31 6.20
CA TYR A 55 1.36 13.26 7.53
C TYR A 55 2.48 12.22 7.61
N GLN A 56 2.90 11.67 6.47
CA GLN A 56 4.03 10.73 6.44
C GLN A 56 5.32 11.43 6.86
N GLY A 57 6.17 10.73 7.61
CA GLY A 57 7.50 11.23 8.01
C GLY A 57 8.52 11.32 6.87
N GLY A 58 8.15 10.91 5.65
CA GLY A 58 9.04 10.68 4.52
C GLY A 58 9.39 9.21 4.36
N GLN A 59 9.93 8.84 3.20
CA GLN A 59 10.38 7.48 2.94
C GLN A 59 11.72 7.26 3.65
N ARG A 60 11.70 6.50 4.74
CA ARG A 60 12.87 6.21 5.59
C ARG A 60 14.03 5.59 4.83
N LEU A 61 13.70 4.71 3.87
CA LEU A 61 14.65 3.99 3.03
C LEU A 61 14.52 4.48 1.58
N SER A 62 14.71 5.78 1.37
CA SER A 62 14.50 6.40 0.05
C SER A 62 15.73 6.30 -0.85
N ARG A 63 15.52 6.53 -2.15
CA ARG A 63 16.62 6.74 -3.10
C ARG A 63 17.53 7.93 -2.75
N CYS A 64 17.00 8.92 -2.02
CA CYS A 64 17.78 10.06 -1.55
C CYS A 64 18.67 9.76 -0.33
N THR A 65 18.68 8.53 0.20
CA THR A 65 19.53 8.21 1.35
C THR A 65 21.01 8.49 1.05
N CYS A 66 21.67 9.29 1.90
CA CYS A 66 23.07 9.68 1.70
C CYS A 66 24.00 8.46 1.64
N PRO A 67 25.09 8.50 0.84
CA PRO A 67 26.05 7.41 0.77
C PRO A 67 26.64 7.06 2.15
N GLY A 68 26.62 5.77 2.51
CA GLY A 68 27.18 5.25 3.76
C GLY A 68 26.19 5.25 4.94
N GLU A 69 24.99 5.80 4.78
CA GLU A 69 23.91 5.62 5.74
C GLU A 69 23.37 4.18 5.73
N ILE A 70 22.60 3.82 6.76
CA ILE A 70 22.01 2.48 6.86
C ILE A 70 20.87 2.36 5.84
N HIS A 71 21.04 1.46 4.88
CA HIS A 71 20.06 1.19 3.83
C HIS A 71 20.19 -0.27 3.36
N PRO A 72 19.09 -1.02 3.14
CA PRO A 72 19.16 -2.42 2.69
C PRO A 72 19.78 -2.59 1.31
N GLY A 73 19.72 -1.56 0.46
CA GLY A 73 20.17 -1.61 -0.93
C GLY A 73 19.11 -2.24 -1.85
N PRO A 74 19.47 -2.65 -3.09
CA PRO A 74 20.77 -2.47 -3.71
C PRO A 74 21.01 -1.00 -4.11
N MET A 75 22.08 -0.74 -4.86
CA MET A 75 22.36 0.58 -5.43
C MET A 75 22.11 0.58 -6.93
N HIS A 76 21.53 1.68 -7.42
CA HIS A 76 21.48 2.02 -8.82
C HIS A 76 22.89 2.22 -9.38
N SER A 77 23.00 2.12 -10.71
CA SER A 77 24.27 2.35 -11.42
C SER A 77 24.84 3.77 -11.27
N ASP A 78 24.00 4.75 -10.89
CA ASP A 78 24.39 6.13 -10.61
C ASP A 78 24.97 6.34 -9.20
N GLY A 79 25.01 5.29 -8.37
CA GLY A 79 25.49 5.34 -6.99
C GLY A 79 24.46 5.83 -5.98
N THR A 80 23.18 5.95 -6.36
CA THR A 80 22.06 6.14 -5.42
C THR A 80 21.51 4.79 -4.96
N TYR A 81 20.84 4.73 -3.82
CA TYR A 81 20.14 3.51 -3.40
C TYR A 81 18.87 3.30 -4.23
N VAL A 82 18.45 2.04 -4.44
CA VAL A 82 17.07 1.77 -4.81
C VAL A 82 16.17 2.23 -3.66
N GLY A 83 15.06 2.91 -3.93
CA GLY A 83 14.07 3.26 -2.92
C GLY A 83 13.33 2.01 -2.44
N ARG A 84 13.33 1.79 -1.13
CA ARG A 84 12.83 0.58 -0.47
C ARG A 84 11.73 0.91 0.53
N ALA A 85 10.80 -0.01 0.75
CA ALA A 85 9.57 0.28 1.48
C ALA A 85 8.75 -0.98 1.85
N ALA A 86 7.54 -0.76 2.37
CA ALA A 86 6.57 -1.78 2.72
C ALA A 86 5.21 -1.52 2.04
N PRO A 87 5.11 -1.64 0.70
CA PRO A 87 3.87 -1.39 -0.03
C PRO A 87 2.78 -2.42 0.28
N GLU A 88 1.53 -2.08 -0.02
CA GLU A 88 0.38 -2.91 0.29
C GLU A 88 -0.55 -3.06 -0.92
N ILE A 89 -0.91 -4.32 -1.21
CA ILE A 89 -1.93 -4.69 -2.19
C ILE A 89 -2.94 -5.56 -1.44
N ASP A 90 -4.19 -5.13 -1.48
CA ASP A 90 -5.30 -5.76 -0.80
C ASP A 90 -5.99 -6.71 -1.78
N ILE A 91 -6.00 -8.00 -1.45
CA ILE A 91 -6.86 -8.96 -2.15
C ILE A 91 -8.33 -8.54 -1.97
N PHE A 92 -8.69 -8.23 -0.72
CA PHE A 92 -9.85 -7.45 -0.37
C PHE A 92 -9.77 -6.93 1.08
N GLU A 93 -10.53 -5.88 1.35
CA GLU A 93 -11.06 -5.51 2.66
C GLU A 93 -12.60 -5.53 2.58
N ALA A 94 -13.24 -6.30 3.45
CA ALA A 94 -14.69 -6.44 3.42
C ALA A 94 -15.37 -5.22 4.03
N GLN A 95 -16.44 -4.76 3.39
CA GLN A 95 -17.29 -3.66 3.86
C GLN A 95 -18.76 -3.99 3.65
N VAL A 96 -19.65 -3.23 4.28
CA VAL A 96 -21.10 -3.44 4.16
C VAL A 96 -21.80 -2.18 3.67
N SER A 97 -22.64 -2.36 2.66
CA SER A 97 -23.61 -1.37 2.17
C SER A 97 -24.98 -1.69 2.77
N PRO A 98 -25.66 -0.77 3.46
CA PRO A 98 -27.00 -1.01 4.01
C PRO A 98 -28.06 -1.37 2.97
N THR A 99 -27.85 -0.98 1.71
CA THR A 99 -28.81 -1.17 0.62
C THR A 99 -28.44 -2.32 -0.31
N GLU A 100 -27.15 -2.61 -0.47
CA GLU A 100 -26.66 -3.56 -1.48
C GLU A 100 -26.03 -4.80 -0.85
N GLY A 101 -25.80 -4.81 0.47
CA GLY A 101 -25.23 -5.96 1.19
C GLY A 101 -23.71 -5.92 1.27
N GLY A 102 -23.10 -7.10 1.34
CA GLY A 102 -21.66 -7.30 1.46
C GLY A 102 -20.88 -6.86 0.22
N HIS A 103 -19.78 -6.14 0.43
CA HIS A 103 -18.87 -5.69 -0.62
C HIS A 103 -17.42 -5.93 -0.20
N VAL A 104 -16.53 -5.86 -1.18
CA VAL A 104 -15.08 -5.85 -0.96
C VAL A 104 -14.44 -4.65 -1.63
N SER A 105 -13.66 -3.89 -0.87
CA SER A 105 -12.67 -2.96 -1.42
C SER A 105 -11.47 -3.78 -1.86
N GLN A 106 -11.06 -3.63 -3.12
CA GLN A 106 -9.88 -4.27 -3.68
C GLN A 106 -8.93 -3.15 -4.09
N SER A 107 -7.71 -3.13 -3.56
CA SER A 107 -6.90 -1.91 -3.58
C SER A 107 -5.39 -2.13 -3.63
N CYS A 108 -4.69 -1.06 -3.98
CA CYS A 108 -3.27 -0.88 -3.70
C CYS A 108 -3.11 0.45 -2.95
N GLN A 109 -2.27 0.46 -1.92
CA GLN A 109 -1.91 1.64 -1.14
C GLN A 109 -0.60 2.24 -1.65
N TRP A 110 -0.49 3.55 -1.59
CA TRP A 110 0.58 4.30 -2.22
C TRP A 110 1.08 5.43 -1.33
N ALA A 111 2.39 5.58 -1.30
CA ALA A 111 3.06 6.83 -0.97
C ALA A 111 4.27 7.00 -1.90
N PRO A 112 4.62 8.24 -2.32
CA PRO A 112 3.94 9.50 -2.05
C PRO A 112 2.63 9.67 -2.85
N TYR A 113 1.88 10.72 -2.54
CA TYR A 113 0.52 10.92 -3.03
C TYR A 113 0.43 11.94 -4.17
N ASN A 114 -0.46 11.68 -5.12
CA ASN A 114 -0.94 12.64 -6.10
C ASN A 114 -1.62 13.83 -5.42
N TYR A 115 -1.68 14.97 -6.12
CA TYR A 115 -2.50 16.09 -5.69
C TYR A 115 -3.96 15.66 -5.46
N ALA A 116 -4.51 16.01 -4.29
CA ALA A 116 -5.86 15.62 -3.84
C ALA A 116 -6.14 14.11 -3.94
N TYR A 117 -5.10 13.27 -3.85
CA TYR A 117 -5.17 11.81 -4.03
C TYR A 117 -5.66 11.35 -5.42
N GLN A 118 -5.69 12.26 -6.40
CA GLN A 118 -6.21 12.02 -7.76
C GLN A 118 -5.18 11.33 -8.65
N TRP A 119 -5.25 10.01 -8.73
CA TRP A 119 -4.50 9.22 -9.72
C TRP A 119 -5.08 9.36 -11.13
N PHE A 120 -4.29 9.03 -12.15
CA PHE A 120 -4.67 9.18 -13.55
C PHE A 120 -5.54 8.00 -14.01
N ASN A 121 -6.76 7.91 -13.50
CA ASN A 121 -7.74 6.85 -13.74
C ASN A 121 -8.45 6.92 -15.12
N THR A 122 -7.73 7.27 -16.17
CA THR A 122 -8.25 7.29 -17.55
C THR A 122 -8.70 5.89 -17.99
N SER A 123 -9.49 5.79 -19.06
CA SER A 123 -9.91 4.48 -19.62
C SER A 123 -8.75 3.58 -20.07
N ASP A 124 -7.56 4.15 -20.27
CA ASP A 124 -6.36 3.38 -20.60
C ASP A 124 -5.74 2.72 -19.37
N ASN A 125 -5.93 3.33 -18.19
CA ASN A 125 -5.29 2.95 -16.93
C ASN A 125 -6.24 2.24 -15.96
N LEU A 126 -7.54 2.50 -16.05
CA LEU A 126 -8.61 1.87 -15.26
C LEU A 126 -9.52 1.07 -16.18
N ILE A 127 -9.57 -0.24 -15.96
CA ILE A 127 -10.47 -1.14 -16.68
C ILE A 127 -11.39 -1.79 -15.65
N ILE A 128 -12.68 -1.50 -15.71
CA ILE A 128 -13.72 -2.22 -14.97
C ILE A 128 -14.37 -3.20 -15.94
N TYR A 129 -14.46 -4.48 -15.57
CA TYR A 129 -14.93 -5.53 -16.47
C TYR A 129 -16.46 -5.70 -16.44
N ASP A 130 -17.09 -5.37 -15.32
CA ASP A 130 -18.53 -5.41 -15.10
C ASP A 130 -18.89 -4.23 -14.18
N ASP A 131 -19.55 -3.22 -14.74
CA ASP A 131 -19.94 -2.01 -14.01
C ASP A 131 -21.24 -2.19 -13.21
N GLU A 132 -21.98 -3.28 -13.38
CA GLU A 132 -23.08 -3.61 -12.47
C GLU A 132 -22.53 -4.19 -11.15
N MET A 133 -21.36 -4.85 -11.21
CA MET A 133 -20.76 -5.53 -10.07
C MET A 133 -19.62 -4.76 -9.39
N THR A 134 -18.86 -3.96 -10.14
CA THR A 134 -17.67 -3.27 -9.65
C THR A 134 -17.72 -1.78 -9.99
N GLN A 135 -17.43 -0.94 -9.00
CA GLN A 135 -17.40 0.51 -9.14
C GLN A 135 -16.09 1.07 -8.59
N LEU A 136 -15.58 2.14 -9.22
CA LEU A 136 -14.43 2.86 -8.67
C LEU A 136 -14.79 3.39 -7.27
N ASN A 137 -13.92 3.12 -6.28
CA ASN A 137 -14.19 3.55 -4.91
C ASN A 137 -14.12 5.07 -4.81
N SER A 138 -15.08 5.66 -4.09
CA SER A 138 -15.07 7.09 -3.80
C SER A 138 -14.00 7.47 -2.76
N TYR A 139 -13.57 6.51 -1.94
CA TYR A 139 -12.41 6.68 -1.08
C TYR A 139 -11.12 6.62 -1.91
N MET A 140 -10.33 7.70 -1.85
CA MET A 140 -9.09 7.84 -2.59
C MET A 140 -7.84 7.88 -1.69
N GLY A 141 -8.02 7.89 -0.38
CA GLY A 141 -6.93 8.00 0.59
C GLY A 141 -7.22 8.99 1.72
N GLY A 142 -6.17 9.29 2.48
CA GLY A 142 -6.10 10.27 3.56
C GLY A 142 -4.65 10.54 3.92
N VAL A 143 -4.39 11.30 4.99
CA VAL A 143 -3.03 11.79 5.29
C VAL A 143 -1.94 10.71 5.45
N TYR A 144 -2.31 9.46 5.71
CA TYR A 144 -1.36 8.34 5.85
C TYR A 144 -1.30 7.38 4.65
N GLN A 145 -2.16 7.55 3.65
CA GLN A 145 -2.10 6.73 2.43
C GLN A 145 -2.89 7.36 1.26
N GLN A 146 -2.42 7.17 0.04
CA GLN A 146 -3.30 7.22 -1.13
C GLN A 146 -3.74 5.81 -1.50
N ALA A 147 -4.97 5.66 -1.96
CA ALA A 147 -5.51 4.39 -2.42
C ALA A 147 -5.90 4.46 -3.90
N THR A 148 -5.62 3.38 -4.62
CA THR A 148 -6.34 3.05 -5.86
C THR A 148 -7.22 1.86 -5.54
N SER A 149 -8.53 2.04 -5.61
CA SER A 149 -9.49 1.08 -5.08
C SER A 149 -10.73 0.99 -5.97
N ALA A 150 -11.23 -0.22 -6.17
CA ALA A 150 -12.59 -0.44 -6.64
C ALA A 150 -13.33 -1.30 -5.61
N VAL A 151 -14.64 -1.08 -5.53
CA VAL A 151 -15.55 -1.81 -4.67
C VAL A 151 -16.35 -2.78 -5.53
N SER A 152 -16.38 -4.05 -5.14
CA SER A 152 -17.17 -5.06 -5.83
C SER A 152 -18.21 -5.69 -4.90
N LEU A 153 -19.41 -5.93 -5.41
CA LEU A 153 -20.45 -6.70 -4.72
C LEU A 153 -19.97 -8.14 -4.55
N THR A 154 -19.99 -8.65 -3.32
CA THR A 154 -19.59 -10.04 -3.03
C THR A 154 -20.71 -11.02 -3.37
N ASN A 155 -20.37 -12.31 -3.44
CA ASN A 155 -21.38 -13.36 -3.42
C ASN A 155 -22.04 -13.42 -2.02
N GLN A 156 -23.28 -12.95 -1.94
CA GLN A 156 -24.00 -12.82 -0.66
C GLN A 156 -24.28 -14.18 -0.01
N GLU A 157 -24.41 -15.25 -0.79
CA GLU A 157 -24.68 -16.59 -0.25
C GLU A 157 -23.48 -17.19 0.52
N CYS A 158 -22.26 -16.65 0.32
CA CYS A 158 -21.03 -17.18 0.88
C CYS A 158 -20.59 -16.51 2.20
N TYR A 159 -21.49 -15.77 2.85
CA TYR A 159 -21.30 -15.34 4.23
C TYR A 159 -21.55 -16.48 5.22
N GLN A 160 -20.89 -16.44 6.38
CA GLN A 160 -20.91 -17.49 7.41
C GLN A 160 -22.32 -17.95 7.81
N LEU A 161 -23.27 -17.01 7.90
CA LEU A 161 -24.63 -17.27 8.39
C LEU A 161 -25.64 -17.56 7.27
N GLU A 162 -25.18 -17.57 6.01
CA GLU A 162 -26.01 -17.84 4.84
C GLU A 162 -25.89 -19.32 4.43
N THR A 163 -25.41 -19.63 3.22
CA THR A 163 -25.28 -21.03 2.75
C THR A 163 -23.97 -21.68 3.18
N GLY A 164 -22.98 -20.89 3.61
CA GLY A 164 -21.64 -21.36 3.96
C GLY A 164 -20.80 -21.78 2.75
N CYS A 165 -21.12 -21.31 1.54
CA CYS A 165 -20.27 -21.50 0.36
C CYS A 165 -18.95 -20.71 0.46
N TYR A 166 -18.05 -20.95 -0.50
CA TYR A 166 -16.78 -20.24 -0.65
C TYR A 166 -16.77 -19.48 -1.98
N ALA A 167 -16.31 -18.23 -1.94
CA ALA A 167 -16.05 -17.41 -3.13
C ALA A 167 -14.54 -17.21 -3.30
N VAL A 168 -14.09 -17.09 -4.55
CA VAL A 168 -12.67 -16.92 -4.88
C VAL A 168 -12.33 -15.45 -5.06
N TYR A 169 -11.37 -14.98 -4.26
CA TYR A 169 -10.80 -13.64 -4.38
C TYR A 169 -9.29 -13.74 -4.60
N GLY A 170 -8.72 -12.75 -5.28
CA GLY A 170 -7.29 -12.71 -5.54
C GLY A 170 -6.89 -11.51 -6.38
N PHE A 171 -5.61 -11.44 -6.71
CA PHE A 171 -5.11 -10.58 -7.77
C PHE A 171 -4.00 -11.28 -8.55
N GLU A 172 -3.84 -10.87 -9.81
CA GLU A 172 -2.66 -11.09 -10.63
C GLU A 172 -1.97 -9.75 -10.81
N TYR A 173 -0.63 -9.71 -10.76
CA TYR A 173 0.09 -8.48 -11.01
C TYR A 173 1.43 -8.70 -11.71
N VAL A 174 1.90 -7.65 -12.37
CA VAL A 174 3.24 -7.51 -12.92
C VAL A 174 3.88 -6.28 -12.25
N PRO A 175 4.98 -6.43 -11.49
CA PRO A 175 5.65 -5.32 -10.80
C PRO A 175 6.38 -4.39 -11.78
N GLY A 176 6.69 -3.16 -11.35
CA GLY A 176 7.49 -2.19 -12.10
C GLY A 176 6.70 -1.02 -12.71
N PHE A 177 7.31 -0.33 -13.69
CA PHE A 177 6.77 0.91 -14.28
C PHE A 177 6.09 0.75 -15.66
N ASP A 178 6.55 -0.20 -16.48
CA ASP A 178 6.23 -0.26 -17.92
C ASP A 178 4.83 -0.87 -18.20
N ASP A 179 4.76 -2.05 -18.81
CA ASP A 179 3.53 -2.84 -19.00
C ASP A 179 3.02 -3.46 -17.68
N ALA A 180 3.38 -2.87 -16.55
CA ALA A 180 3.03 -3.30 -15.21
C ALA A 180 1.57 -2.99 -14.89
N TYR A 181 0.92 -3.89 -14.17
CA TYR A 181 -0.49 -3.80 -13.82
C TYR A 181 -0.82 -4.63 -12.59
N ILE A 182 -1.99 -4.38 -12.02
CA ILE A 182 -2.67 -5.27 -11.07
C ILE A 182 -4.08 -5.51 -11.57
N THR A 183 -4.50 -6.77 -11.64
CA THR A 183 -5.88 -7.19 -11.95
C THR A 183 -6.44 -7.96 -10.77
N TRP A 184 -7.56 -7.49 -10.22
CA TRP A 184 -8.23 -8.16 -9.11
C TRP A 184 -9.32 -9.11 -9.58
N LEU A 185 -9.57 -10.13 -8.76
CA LEU A 185 -10.61 -11.13 -8.94
C LEU A 185 -11.66 -11.00 -7.83
N ASN A 186 -12.94 -10.98 -8.22
CA ASN A 186 -14.10 -11.02 -7.33
C ASN A 186 -14.99 -12.18 -7.78
N ASP A 187 -15.27 -13.12 -6.86
CA ASP A 187 -16.00 -14.35 -7.12
C ASP A 187 -15.55 -15.11 -8.40
N ASN A 188 -14.23 -15.34 -8.49
CA ASN A 188 -13.56 -16.01 -9.61
C ASN A 188 -13.71 -15.32 -10.99
N GLN A 189 -14.16 -14.07 -11.02
CA GLN A 189 -14.22 -13.22 -12.22
C GLN A 189 -13.25 -12.05 -12.11
N LYS A 190 -12.75 -11.54 -13.23
CA LYS A 190 -11.97 -10.30 -13.23
C LYS A 190 -12.87 -9.15 -12.83
N ALA A 191 -12.52 -8.42 -11.77
CA ALA A 191 -13.28 -7.28 -11.29
C ALA A 191 -12.81 -5.99 -11.99
N TRP A 192 -11.53 -5.66 -11.82
CA TRP A 192 -10.94 -4.48 -12.42
C TRP A 192 -9.42 -4.62 -12.59
N THR A 193 -8.83 -3.79 -13.44
CA THR A 193 -7.39 -3.66 -13.66
C THR A 193 -6.96 -2.22 -13.50
N MET A 194 -5.83 -2.05 -12.81
CA MET A 194 -5.06 -0.82 -12.76
C MET A 194 -3.75 -1.00 -13.51
N LYS A 195 -3.39 -0.08 -14.41
CA LYS A 195 -2.06 -0.05 -15.06
C LYS A 195 -1.14 0.96 -14.40
N ALA A 196 0.17 0.69 -14.42
CA ALA A 196 1.22 1.50 -13.80
C ALA A 196 1.19 2.98 -14.21
N ALA A 197 0.85 3.28 -15.47
CA ALA A 197 0.70 4.66 -15.97
C ALA A 197 -0.38 5.48 -15.23
N GLY A 198 -1.29 4.83 -14.48
CA GLY A 198 -2.19 5.49 -13.55
C GLY A 198 -1.48 6.23 -12.41
N MET A 199 -0.28 5.77 -12.04
CA MET A 199 0.60 6.37 -11.04
C MET A 199 1.82 7.04 -11.66
N ALA A 200 1.65 7.64 -12.84
CA ALA A 200 2.65 8.49 -13.46
C ALA A 200 3.05 9.66 -12.54
N ALA A 201 4.14 10.33 -12.91
CA ALA A 201 4.61 11.54 -12.23
C ALA A 201 3.52 12.60 -12.12
N ASP A 202 3.46 13.29 -10.98
CA ASP A 202 2.49 14.35 -10.72
C ASP A 202 3.21 15.66 -10.45
N THR A 203 3.35 16.45 -11.51
CA THR A 203 4.04 17.74 -11.45
C THR A 203 3.33 18.77 -10.59
N ARG A 204 2.06 18.57 -10.23
CA ARG A 204 1.34 19.49 -9.33
C ARG A 204 1.93 19.47 -7.93
N VAL A 205 2.42 18.29 -7.50
CA VAL A 205 3.03 18.05 -6.19
C VAL A 205 4.48 17.56 -6.31
N GLU A 206 5.09 17.77 -7.48
CA GLU A 206 6.53 17.58 -7.74
C GLU A 206 7.07 16.17 -7.39
N ILE A 207 6.26 15.12 -7.60
CA ILE A 207 6.66 13.73 -7.41
C ILE A 207 6.82 12.99 -8.75
N GLY A 208 7.77 12.06 -8.78
CA GLY A 208 7.94 11.05 -9.83
C GLY A 208 6.83 9.98 -9.87
N PRO A 209 6.95 9.03 -10.82
CA PRO A 209 6.03 7.91 -10.93
C PRO A 209 6.22 6.92 -9.76
N ARG A 210 5.16 6.16 -9.44
CA ARG A 210 5.24 5.05 -8.50
C ARG A 210 5.13 3.73 -9.29
N PRO A 211 6.06 2.77 -9.11
CA PRO A 211 5.93 1.47 -9.76
C PRO A 211 4.84 0.64 -9.08
N ILE A 212 4.23 -0.27 -9.84
CA ILE A 212 3.49 -1.38 -9.23
C ILE A 212 4.47 -2.10 -8.27
N PRO A 213 4.09 -2.36 -7.00
CA PRO A 213 5.00 -2.81 -5.96
C PRO A 213 5.99 -3.91 -6.37
N GLU A 214 7.29 -3.63 -6.22
CA GLU A 214 8.38 -4.55 -6.57
C GLU A 214 8.96 -5.30 -5.37
N GLU A 215 8.69 -4.81 -4.15
CA GLU A 215 9.12 -5.41 -2.90
C GLU A 215 8.61 -6.86 -2.75
N PRO A 216 9.40 -7.79 -2.16
CA PRO A 216 8.90 -9.09 -1.78
C PRO A 216 7.74 -8.95 -0.78
N LEU A 217 6.57 -9.42 -1.19
CA LEU A 217 5.35 -9.33 -0.40
C LEU A 217 5.13 -10.60 0.43
N TYR A 218 4.64 -10.44 1.65
CA TYR A 218 4.04 -11.52 2.43
C TYR A 218 2.52 -11.32 2.56
N LEU A 219 1.81 -12.44 2.74
CA LEU A 219 0.36 -12.47 2.87
C LEU A 219 -0.05 -12.22 4.32
N ILE A 220 -1.05 -11.35 4.49
CA ILE A 220 -1.68 -11.06 5.77
C ILE A 220 -3.14 -11.47 5.66
N ILE A 221 -3.61 -12.16 6.68
CA ILE A 221 -5.00 -12.62 6.77
C ILE A 221 -5.44 -12.33 8.19
N ASN A 222 -6.46 -11.50 8.33
CA ASN A 222 -7.03 -11.17 9.63
C ASN A 222 -8.56 -11.15 9.51
N LEU A 223 -9.21 -11.28 10.66
CA LEU A 223 -10.63 -10.99 10.83
C LEU A 223 -10.72 -9.92 11.91
N GLY A 224 -11.16 -8.74 11.51
CA GLY A 224 -11.30 -7.59 12.38
C GLY A 224 -12.65 -6.91 12.16
N MET A 225 -12.97 -5.99 13.06
CA MET A 225 -14.18 -5.18 12.99
C MET A 225 -13.78 -3.71 13.13
N SER A 226 -14.22 -2.89 12.19
CA SER A 226 -13.88 -1.48 12.13
C SER A 226 -15.09 -0.67 11.68
N ARG A 227 -15.36 0.42 12.40
CA ARG A 227 -16.45 1.36 12.07
C ARG A 227 -16.20 2.16 10.80
N ASN A 228 -15.01 2.04 10.20
CA ASN A 228 -14.68 2.70 8.94
C ASN A 228 -15.19 1.93 7.71
N PHE A 229 -15.57 0.65 7.86
CA PHE A 229 -16.01 -0.22 6.75
C PHE A 229 -17.52 -0.53 6.80
N GLY A 230 -18.26 0.15 7.68
CA GLY A 230 -19.70 -0.02 7.85
C GLY A 230 -20.14 0.22 9.28
N ASP A 231 -21.47 0.30 9.46
CA ASP A 231 -22.05 0.39 10.79
C ASP A 231 -21.88 -0.93 11.56
N VAL A 232 -21.62 -0.84 12.86
CA VAL A 232 -21.32 -1.98 13.71
C VAL A 232 -22.42 -2.14 14.76
N ASP A 233 -23.40 -2.96 14.43
CA ASP A 233 -24.55 -3.27 15.29
C ASP A 233 -24.21 -4.41 16.28
N LEU A 234 -23.55 -4.04 17.38
CA LEU A 234 -23.12 -5.00 18.41
C LEU A 234 -24.28 -5.76 19.07
N ASP A 235 -25.50 -5.22 19.06
CA ASP A 235 -26.65 -5.83 19.71
C ASP A 235 -27.20 -7.02 18.89
N HIS A 236 -27.00 -7.01 17.57
CA HIS A 236 -27.51 -8.04 16.66
C HIS A 236 -26.41 -8.92 16.03
N LEU A 237 -25.14 -8.59 16.22
CA LEU A 237 -24.03 -9.43 15.76
C LEU A 237 -23.97 -10.77 16.50
N THR A 238 -23.82 -11.86 15.75
CA THR A 238 -23.64 -13.20 16.31
C THR A 238 -22.16 -13.51 16.51
N PHE A 239 -21.77 -13.85 17.75
CA PHE A 239 -20.40 -14.21 18.11
C PHE A 239 -20.29 -15.67 18.58
N PRO A 240 -19.15 -16.35 18.30
CA PRO A 240 -18.00 -15.87 17.55
C PRO A 240 -18.25 -15.80 16.04
N ALA A 241 -17.80 -14.70 15.41
CA ALA A 241 -17.74 -14.57 13.96
C ALA A 241 -16.54 -15.35 13.40
N VAL A 242 -16.70 -16.00 12.25
CA VAL A 242 -15.70 -16.89 11.66
C VAL A 242 -15.50 -16.55 10.19
N MET A 243 -14.24 -16.28 9.81
CA MET A 243 -13.78 -16.23 8.43
C MET A 243 -13.12 -17.57 8.10
N SER A 244 -13.75 -18.37 7.23
CA SER A 244 -13.24 -19.67 6.83
C SER A 244 -12.44 -19.57 5.52
N ILE A 245 -11.31 -20.26 5.45
CA ILE A 245 -10.45 -20.32 4.27
C ILE A 245 -10.23 -21.78 3.92
N ASP A 246 -10.74 -22.21 2.77
CA ASP A 246 -10.54 -23.57 2.26
C ASP A 246 -9.10 -23.74 1.71
N TRP A 247 -8.63 -22.77 0.93
CA TRP A 247 -7.28 -22.79 0.37
C TRP A 247 -6.73 -21.40 0.09
N ILE A 248 -5.40 -21.35 0.00
CA ILE A 248 -4.63 -20.22 -0.53
C ILE A 248 -3.71 -20.77 -1.60
N ARG A 249 -3.60 -20.08 -2.73
CA ARG A 249 -2.69 -20.46 -3.81
C ARG A 249 -1.87 -19.24 -4.24
N VAL A 250 -0.58 -19.47 -4.41
CA VAL A 250 0.37 -18.48 -4.93
C VAL A 250 0.99 -19.06 -6.18
N TYR A 251 0.97 -18.30 -7.27
CA TYR A 251 1.50 -18.71 -8.56
C TYR A 251 2.61 -17.74 -8.99
N GLN A 252 3.63 -18.29 -9.64
CA GLN A 252 4.66 -17.51 -10.34
C GLN A 252 4.82 -18.06 -11.75
N LYS A 253 5.23 -17.21 -12.69
CA LYS A 253 5.58 -17.66 -14.04
C LYS A 253 6.75 -18.65 -13.94
N ALA A 254 6.69 -19.73 -14.73
CA ALA A 254 7.64 -20.84 -14.60
C ALA A 254 9.10 -20.44 -14.86
N ASP A 255 9.31 -19.37 -15.63
CA ASP A 255 10.60 -18.78 -15.98
C ASP A 255 11.03 -17.61 -15.10
N SER A 256 10.21 -17.22 -14.10
CA SER A 256 10.46 -16.09 -13.20
C SER A 256 10.04 -16.43 -11.76
N VAL A 257 10.52 -17.57 -11.26
CA VAL A 257 10.30 -17.99 -9.87
C VAL A 257 11.26 -17.23 -8.96
N ASN A 258 10.70 -16.48 -8.00
CA ASN A 258 11.45 -15.71 -7.02
C ASN A 258 10.73 -15.80 -5.67
N ILE A 259 11.09 -16.81 -4.87
CA ILE A 259 10.48 -17.09 -3.56
C ILE A 259 11.52 -16.81 -2.48
N GLY A 260 11.15 -15.98 -1.51
CA GLY A 260 11.99 -15.67 -0.35
C GLY A 260 11.71 -14.27 0.16
N CYS A 261 12.21 -13.96 1.35
CA CYS A 261 12.19 -12.60 1.90
C CYS A 261 13.45 -11.81 1.54
N ASP A 262 14.48 -12.43 0.97
CA ASP A 262 15.77 -11.79 0.69
C ASP A 262 16.21 -11.92 -0.79
N PRO A 263 15.41 -11.46 -1.78
CA PRO A 263 15.85 -11.48 -3.18
C PRO A 263 17.10 -10.61 -3.38
N PRO A 264 18.03 -10.98 -4.28
CA PRO A 264 19.23 -10.18 -4.55
C PRO A 264 18.95 -8.74 -4.99
N GLU A 265 17.88 -8.53 -5.77
CA GLU A 265 17.46 -7.20 -6.25
C GLU A 265 16.70 -6.40 -5.18
N PHE A 266 16.24 -7.06 -4.11
CA PHE A 266 15.46 -6.45 -3.02
C PHE A 266 15.84 -7.08 -1.66
N PRO A 267 17.11 -7.03 -1.22
CA PRO A 267 17.56 -7.68 0.00
C PRO A 267 16.90 -7.05 1.24
N THR A 268 16.57 -7.85 2.24
CA THR A 268 15.93 -7.39 3.47
C THR A 268 16.45 -8.06 4.74
N ALA A 269 17.01 -9.27 4.64
CA ALA A 269 17.31 -10.09 5.81
C ALA A 269 18.31 -9.41 6.73
N ALA A 270 19.37 -8.83 6.16
CA ALA A 270 20.39 -8.11 6.94
C ALA A 270 19.81 -6.88 7.66
N TYR A 271 18.93 -6.11 7.00
CA TYR A 271 18.29 -4.93 7.58
C TYR A 271 17.35 -5.32 8.73
N ILE A 272 16.49 -6.31 8.52
CA ILE A 272 15.57 -6.81 9.56
C ILE A 272 16.35 -7.35 10.76
N ALA A 273 17.42 -8.12 10.52
CA ALA A 273 18.26 -8.67 11.57
C ALA A 273 19.03 -7.60 12.36
N GLN A 274 19.31 -6.45 11.76
CA GLN A 274 19.94 -5.31 12.43
C GLN A 274 18.98 -4.62 13.41
N PHE A 275 17.67 -4.64 13.15
CA PHE A 275 16.65 -3.93 13.92
C PHE A 275 15.56 -4.85 14.49
N PRO A 276 15.90 -5.95 15.18
CA PRO A 276 14.97 -7.04 15.47
C PRO A 276 13.76 -6.59 16.30
N GLU A 277 13.95 -5.63 17.21
CA GLU A 277 12.89 -5.17 18.10
C GLU A 277 11.79 -4.39 17.38
N ALA A 278 12.11 -3.63 16.33
CA ALA A 278 11.10 -2.97 15.49
C ALA A 278 10.13 -3.97 14.85
N TYR A 279 10.57 -5.22 14.65
CA TYR A 279 9.78 -6.29 14.06
C TYR A 279 9.20 -7.25 15.10
N SER A 280 9.51 -7.11 16.40
CA SER A 280 9.07 -8.06 17.43
C SER A 280 8.38 -7.42 18.63
N ASN A 281 8.43 -6.10 18.78
CA ASN A 281 7.80 -5.36 19.87
C ASN A 281 6.64 -4.49 19.35
N PRO A 282 5.38 -4.90 19.55
CA PRO A 282 4.21 -4.15 19.05
C PRO A 282 3.96 -2.83 19.80
N ASN A 283 4.63 -2.60 20.95
CA ASN A 283 4.51 -1.35 21.70
C ASN A 283 5.38 -0.22 21.12
N LEU A 284 6.27 -0.55 20.18
CA LEU A 284 7.04 0.47 19.46
C LEU A 284 6.23 0.91 18.25
N THR A 285 5.70 2.13 18.30
CA THR A 285 4.80 2.65 17.26
C THR A 285 5.52 3.56 16.27
N THR A 286 6.64 4.17 16.66
CA THR A 286 7.44 5.07 15.83
C THR A 286 8.93 4.68 15.84
N TRP A 287 9.63 4.97 14.74
CA TRP A 287 11.04 4.63 14.56
C TRP A 287 11.96 5.46 15.47
N VAL A 288 11.67 6.76 15.58
CA VAL A 288 12.48 7.70 16.36
C VAL A 288 11.97 7.80 17.79
N ASP A 289 10.69 8.13 17.99
CA ASP A 289 10.18 8.48 19.32
C ASP A 289 10.03 7.28 20.24
N ASP A 290 9.65 6.11 19.74
CA ASP A 290 9.56 4.90 20.58
C ASP A 290 10.82 4.06 20.47
N TYR A 291 11.26 3.73 19.25
CA TYR A 291 12.37 2.81 19.03
C TYR A 291 13.77 3.44 19.15
N LYS A 292 13.84 4.78 19.26
CA LYS A 292 15.08 5.54 19.52
C LYS A 292 16.18 5.35 18.46
N GLN A 293 15.78 5.05 17.22
CA GLN A 293 16.70 5.00 16.08
C GLN A 293 16.76 6.35 15.35
N THR A 294 17.75 6.50 14.48
CA THR A 294 17.87 7.66 13.59
C THR A 294 17.31 7.32 12.22
N VAL A 295 16.69 8.30 11.57
CA VAL A 295 16.33 8.21 10.14
C VAL A 295 17.59 8.47 9.31
N PRO A 296 17.86 7.69 8.25
CA PRO A 296 18.96 7.98 7.32
C PRO A 296 18.88 9.39 6.75
N LYS A 297 20.03 10.06 6.63
CA LYS A 297 20.10 11.39 6.02
C LYS A 297 19.62 11.38 4.58
N ASN A 298 19.04 12.49 4.13
CA ASN A 298 18.41 12.64 2.83
C ASN A 298 19.09 13.74 2.00
N SER A 299 19.62 13.38 0.82
CA SER A 299 20.30 14.30 -0.09
C SER A 299 19.41 15.40 -0.65
N PHE A 300 18.10 15.18 -0.79
CA PHE A 300 17.15 16.22 -1.21
C PHE A 300 16.98 17.31 -0.14
N LEU A 301 17.27 16.99 1.12
CA LEU A 301 17.27 17.95 2.23
C LEU A 301 18.62 18.67 2.42
N ASP A 302 19.62 18.40 1.56
CA ASP A 302 20.99 18.94 1.67
C ASP A 302 21.70 18.47 2.97
N GLU A 303 21.46 17.21 3.38
CA GLU A 303 22.02 16.62 4.61
C GLU A 303 23.32 15.84 4.38
N CYS A 304 23.67 15.58 3.12
CA CYS A 304 25.00 15.12 2.72
C CYS A 304 25.92 16.34 2.51
#